data_AF-N4U068-F1
#
_entry.id   AF-N4U068-F1
#
_cell.length_a   1.000
_cell.length_b   1.000
_cell.length_c   1.000
_cell.angle_alpha   90.00
_cell.angle_beta   90.00
_cell.angle_gamma   90.00
#
_symmetry.space_group_name_H-M   'P 1'
#
loop_
_entity.id
_entity.type
_entity.pdbx_description
1 polymer ?
#
loop_
_entity_poly.entity_id
_entity_poly.type
_entity_poly.pdbx_seq_one_letter_code
_entity_poly.pdbx_strand_id
1 'polypeptide(L)'
;MSAESAARAITAGCLDRYPEGVAYGGSRRRNELWELLASILLLFEDDCDMIVDLLVAIQTLPSMNSNPWWVAGTQPSDSLCELPSFHNVWQSCYESLRCQCHEGEDESFSVDKNYYRRAGKAEAKMYLRGIPGITEFMGYKTINLICVQTEDLEFVIHEIHAWLQTAGSKMAETLDSNKIKFFEREVRGRPGKYYDVSVTMFEHWQHWKKSFLEISFDEHLLSSEGRGLARECHDIMKAQNIKLPLFL
;
A
#
# COMPACT_ATOMS: atom_id res chain seq x y z
N MET A 1 6.47 -3.02 27.14
CA MET A 1 6.80 -4.26 26.42
C MET A 1 7.45 -3.85 25.10
N SER A 2 8.53 -4.49 24.66
CA SER A 2 9.21 -4.11 23.40
C SER A 2 8.63 -4.85 22.20
N ALA A 3 8.72 -4.27 20.99
CA ALA A 3 8.30 -4.92 19.75
C ALA A 3 8.99 -6.29 19.55
N GLU A 4 10.27 -6.41 19.90
CA GLU A 4 11.00 -7.68 19.87
C GLU A 4 10.43 -8.72 20.82
N SER A 5 10.11 -8.33 22.07
CA SER A 5 9.51 -9.25 23.04
C SER A 5 8.11 -9.71 22.61
N ALA A 6 7.33 -8.82 22.00
CA ALA A 6 6.01 -9.15 21.46
C ALA A 6 6.15 -10.06 20.23
N ALA A 7 7.05 -9.75 19.30
CA ALA A 7 7.33 -10.57 18.12
C ALA A 7 7.70 -12.00 18.52
N ARG A 8 8.60 -12.19 19.51
CA ARG A 8 8.96 -13.52 20.03
C ARG A 8 7.76 -14.23 20.64
N ALA A 9 6.92 -13.53 21.41
CA ALA A 9 5.77 -14.12 22.08
C ALA A 9 4.69 -14.58 21.10
N ILE A 10 4.32 -13.74 20.12
CA ILE A 10 3.24 -14.05 19.17
C ILE A 10 3.67 -15.07 18.11
N THR A 11 4.94 -15.07 17.70
CA THR A 11 5.46 -16.03 16.71
C THR A 11 5.80 -17.39 17.32
N ALA A 12 6.00 -17.49 18.64
CA ALA A 12 6.27 -18.76 19.32
C ALA A 12 5.15 -19.80 19.11
N GLY A 13 3.90 -19.37 18.95
CA GLY A 13 2.75 -20.24 18.68
C GLY A 13 2.55 -20.62 17.20
N CYS A 14 3.29 -19.98 16.29
CA CYS A 14 3.27 -20.22 14.85
C CYS A 14 4.36 -21.21 14.39
N LEU A 15 5.25 -21.62 15.30
CA LEU A 15 6.28 -22.62 15.03
C LEU A 15 5.65 -24.02 15.05
N ASP A 16 5.59 -24.69 13.89
CA ASP A 16 5.26 -26.10 13.81
C ASP A 16 6.35 -26.92 14.52
N ARG A 17 6.08 -27.33 15.76
CA ARG A 17 6.62 -28.57 16.32
C ARG A 17 5.54 -29.63 16.22
N TYR A 18 5.40 -30.28 15.07
CA TYR A 18 4.64 -31.53 15.00
C TYR A 18 5.43 -32.65 14.30
N PRO A 19 5.23 -33.91 14.72
CA PRO A 19 5.89 -35.06 14.15
C PRO A 19 5.45 -35.24 12.69
N GLU A 20 6.35 -35.79 11.88
CA GLU A 20 6.17 -36.13 10.47
C GLU A 20 4.72 -36.56 10.14
N GLY A 21 4.00 -35.79 9.31
CA GLY A 21 2.77 -36.26 8.67
C GLY A 21 1.63 -35.27 8.43
N VAL A 22 1.61 -34.06 9.02
CA VAL A 22 0.50 -33.10 8.81
C VAL A 22 1.02 -31.68 8.56
N ALA A 23 1.38 -31.39 7.31
CA ALA A 23 1.99 -30.13 6.86
C ALA A 23 1.05 -28.89 6.81
N TYR A 24 -0.16 -28.96 7.38
CA TYR A 24 -1.20 -27.94 7.17
C TYR A 24 -1.46 -27.00 8.37
N GLY A 25 -0.82 -27.23 9.53
CA GLY A 25 -1.13 -26.51 10.78
C GLY A 25 -0.49 -25.12 10.91
N GLY A 26 0.82 -24.99 10.70
CA GLY A 26 1.56 -23.74 10.92
C GLY A 26 1.25 -22.64 9.91
N SER A 27 1.01 -22.99 8.65
CA SER A 27 0.62 -22.04 7.60
C SER A 27 -0.71 -21.33 7.92
N ARG A 28 -1.69 -22.07 8.47
CA ARG A 28 -2.98 -21.50 8.84
C ARG A 28 -2.86 -20.49 9.98
N ARG A 29 -2.19 -20.85 11.07
CA ARG A 29 -2.00 -19.93 12.23
C ARG A 29 -1.21 -18.69 11.87
N ARG A 30 -0.22 -18.84 10.99
CA ARG A 30 0.55 -17.72 10.42
C ARG A 30 -0.36 -16.77 9.63
N ASN A 31 -1.21 -17.30 8.77
CA ASN A 31 -2.14 -16.46 7.99
C ASN A 31 -3.17 -15.78 8.90
N GLU A 32 -3.71 -16.48 9.91
CA GLU A 32 -4.60 -15.90 10.92
C GLU A 32 -3.90 -14.73 11.67
N LEU A 33 -2.61 -14.87 11.99
CA LEU A 33 -1.82 -13.77 12.56
C LEU A 33 -1.66 -12.60 11.57
N TRP A 34 -1.36 -12.88 10.30
CA TRP A 34 -1.26 -11.84 9.27
C TRP A 34 -2.58 -11.09 9.06
N GLU A 35 -3.69 -11.81 9.01
CA GLU A 35 -5.03 -11.26 8.87
C GLU A 35 -5.37 -10.35 10.05
N LEU A 36 -5.04 -10.78 11.28
CA LEU A 36 -5.24 -9.98 12.48
C LEU A 36 -4.43 -8.68 12.44
N LEU A 37 -3.13 -8.76 12.12
CA LEU A 37 -2.26 -7.59 12.06
C LEU A 37 -2.67 -6.63 10.93
N ALA A 38 -3.03 -7.16 9.74
CA ALA A 38 -3.53 -6.37 8.62
C ALA A 38 -4.86 -5.68 8.95
N SER A 39 -5.78 -6.39 9.60
CA SER A 39 -7.07 -5.83 10.01
C SER A 39 -6.91 -4.72 11.04
N ILE A 40 -6.02 -4.90 12.03
CA ILE A 40 -5.73 -3.86 13.04
C ILE A 40 -5.19 -2.59 12.36
N LEU A 41 -4.27 -2.73 11.40
CA LEU A 41 -3.73 -1.60 10.62
C LEU A 41 -4.82 -0.82 9.88
N LEU A 42 -5.87 -1.49 9.39
CA LEU A 42 -6.97 -0.89 8.64
C LEU A 42 -8.06 -0.29 9.55
N LEU A 43 -8.21 -0.80 10.77
CA LEU A 43 -9.25 -0.39 11.73
C LEU A 43 -8.77 0.70 12.71
N PHE A 44 -7.51 0.63 13.17
CA PHE A 44 -7.01 1.45 14.27
C PHE A 44 -5.81 2.30 13.85
N GLU A 45 -6.03 3.61 13.66
CA GLU A 45 -4.98 4.54 13.23
C GLU A 45 -3.85 4.69 14.26
N ASP A 46 -4.21 4.73 15.55
CA ASP A 46 -3.28 4.97 16.65
C ASP A 46 -2.27 3.84 16.85
N ASP A 47 -2.65 2.61 16.47
CA ASP A 47 -1.81 1.42 16.61
C ASP A 47 -0.87 1.21 15.41
N CYS A 48 -0.96 2.04 14.37
CA CYS A 48 -0.27 1.83 13.11
C CYS A 48 1.25 1.72 13.27
N ASP A 49 1.89 2.64 14.01
CA ASP A 49 3.35 2.58 14.25
C ASP A 49 3.74 1.34 15.06
N MET A 50 2.96 1.01 16.08
CA MET A 50 3.21 -0.16 16.92
C MET A 50 3.15 -1.46 16.11
N ILE A 51 2.15 -1.62 15.24
CA ILE A 51 1.99 -2.82 14.43
C ILE A 51 3.06 -2.89 13.33
N VAL A 52 3.42 -1.78 12.69
CA VAL A 52 4.52 -1.78 11.71
C VAL A 52 5.85 -2.12 12.40
N ASP A 53 6.14 -1.56 13.57
CA ASP A 53 7.34 -1.90 14.35
C ASP A 53 7.34 -3.37 14.78
N LEU A 54 6.17 -3.95 15.07
CA LEU A 54 6.02 -5.36 15.35
C LEU A 54 6.34 -6.23 14.12
N LEU A 55 5.86 -5.86 12.92
CA LEU A 55 6.18 -6.54 11.67
C LEU A 55 7.69 -6.50 11.40
N VAL A 56 8.32 -5.33 11.59
CA VAL A 56 9.79 -5.19 11.50
C VAL A 56 10.50 -6.08 12.50
N ALA A 57 10.04 -6.10 13.76
CA ALA A 57 10.62 -6.95 14.78
C ALA A 57 10.52 -8.45 14.42
N ILE A 58 9.41 -8.89 13.83
CA ILE A 58 9.26 -10.26 13.33
C ILE A 58 10.29 -10.55 12.22
N GLN A 59 10.54 -9.60 11.30
CA GLN A 59 11.55 -9.76 10.24
C GLN A 59 12.96 -9.95 10.80
N THR A 60 13.26 -9.32 11.93
CA THR A 60 14.59 -9.39 12.56
C THR A 60 14.81 -10.64 13.41
N LEU A 61 13.81 -11.51 13.57
CA LEU A 61 13.98 -12.75 14.32
C LEU A 61 14.99 -13.67 13.61
N PRO A 62 15.82 -14.43 14.36
CA PRO A 62 16.74 -15.38 13.75
C PRO A 62 15.99 -16.40 12.90
N SER A 63 16.39 -16.58 11.63
CA SER A 63 15.86 -17.64 10.79
C SER A 63 16.26 -19.00 11.40
N MET A 64 15.27 -19.80 11.81
CA MET A 64 15.53 -21.12 12.40
C MET A 64 16.14 -22.12 11.40
N ASN A 65 16.08 -21.82 10.09
CA ASN A 65 16.78 -22.57 9.07
C ASN A 65 18.15 -21.94 8.81
N SER A 66 19.21 -22.69 9.08
CA SER A 66 20.62 -22.31 9.05
C SER A 66 21.22 -22.04 7.66
N ASN A 67 20.39 -21.92 6.62
CA ASN A 67 20.86 -21.52 5.30
C ASN A 67 20.65 -20.02 5.12
N PRO A 68 21.71 -19.24 4.82
CA PRO A 68 21.56 -17.86 4.39
C PRO A 68 20.62 -17.80 3.18
N TRP A 69 19.58 -16.96 3.27
CA TRP A 69 18.49 -16.87 2.29
C TRP A 69 18.92 -16.49 0.86
N TRP A 70 20.17 -16.05 0.65
CA TRP A 70 20.75 -15.84 -0.68
C TRP A 70 21.39 -17.10 -1.29
N VAL A 71 21.38 -18.24 -0.58
CA VAL A 71 21.98 -19.52 -0.97
C VAL A 71 20.97 -20.66 -0.85
N ALA A 72 19.97 -20.73 -1.73
CA ALA A 72 19.39 -21.97 -2.30
C ALA A 72 18.09 -21.65 -3.08
N GLY A 73 17.88 -22.39 -4.17
CA GLY A 73 16.98 -22.01 -5.27
C GLY A 73 15.48 -22.20 -5.05
N THR A 74 14.73 -21.53 -5.94
CA THR A 74 13.39 -21.85 -6.52
C THR A 74 12.23 -22.33 -5.64
N GLN A 75 12.37 -22.54 -4.34
CA GLN A 75 11.28 -22.84 -3.42
C GLN A 75 10.98 -21.59 -2.57
N PRO A 76 9.73 -21.13 -2.47
CA PRO A 76 9.38 -20.05 -1.55
C PRO A 76 9.68 -20.49 -0.12
N SER A 77 10.43 -19.69 0.61
CA SER A 77 10.78 -19.97 2.00
C SER A 77 9.57 -19.75 2.91
N ASP A 78 9.30 -20.72 3.78
CA ASP A 78 8.23 -20.69 4.79
C ASP A 78 8.63 -19.95 6.07
N SER A 79 9.79 -19.28 6.08
CA SER A 79 10.33 -18.58 7.24
C SER A 79 9.44 -17.41 7.64
N LEU A 80 8.94 -17.39 8.89
CA LEU A 80 8.15 -16.28 9.43
C LEU A 80 8.87 -14.92 9.34
N CYS A 81 10.20 -14.93 9.39
CA CYS A 81 11.04 -13.72 9.32
C CYS A 81 11.00 -13.07 7.91
N GLU A 82 10.52 -13.79 6.91
CA GLU A 82 10.36 -13.27 5.55
C GLU A 82 8.97 -12.69 5.30
N LEU A 83 8.08 -12.73 6.31
CA LEU A 83 6.67 -12.35 6.19
C LEU A 83 6.01 -12.99 4.95
N PRO A 84 6.10 -14.32 4.77
CA PRO A 84 5.66 -14.97 3.55
C PRO A 84 4.16 -14.74 3.36
N SER A 85 3.81 -14.29 2.14
CA SER A 85 2.44 -13.98 1.74
C SER A 85 1.76 -12.85 2.52
N PHE A 86 2.45 -12.10 3.40
CA PHE A 86 1.83 -11.00 4.14
C PHE A 86 1.21 -9.96 3.22
N HIS A 87 1.89 -9.59 2.12
CA HIS A 87 1.33 -8.66 1.12
C HIS A 87 0.02 -9.17 0.49
N ASN A 88 -0.12 -10.48 0.26
CA ASN A 88 -1.34 -11.06 -0.29
C ASN A 88 -2.48 -11.01 0.73
N VAL A 89 -2.16 -11.29 2.00
CA VAL A 89 -3.11 -11.18 3.11
C VAL A 89 -3.54 -9.73 3.32
N TRP A 90 -2.58 -8.81 3.32
CA TRP A 90 -2.83 -7.36 3.38
C TRP A 90 -3.80 -6.91 2.29
N GLN A 91 -3.54 -7.26 1.03
CA GLN A 91 -4.42 -6.92 -0.09
C GLN A 91 -5.79 -7.58 0.05
N SER A 92 -5.86 -8.82 0.52
CA SER A 92 -7.14 -9.51 0.75
C SER A 92 -7.96 -8.82 1.85
N CYS A 93 -7.33 -8.41 2.94
CA CYS A 93 -7.97 -7.64 4.02
C CYS A 93 -8.41 -6.26 3.53
N TYR A 94 -7.57 -5.57 2.75
CA TYR A 94 -7.92 -4.29 2.14
C TYR A 94 -9.16 -4.41 1.26
N GLU A 95 -9.19 -5.35 0.31
CA GLU A 95 -10.35 -5.52 -0.57
C GLU A 95 -11.59 -5.97 0.20
N SER A 96 -11.45 -6.88 1.17
CA SER A 96 -12.60 -7.35 1.96
C SER A 96 -13.22 -6.22 2.78
N LEU A 97 -12.42 -5.41 3.47
CA LEU A 97 -12.92 -4.28 4.26
C LEU A 97 -13.44 -3.15 3.35
N ARG A 98 -12.81 -2.93 2.19
CA ARG A 98 -13.33 -2.00 1.17
C ARG A 98 -14.72 -2.44 0.68
N CYS A 99 -14.91 -3.71 0.35
CA CYS A 99 -16.23 -4.24 -0.06
C CYS A 99 -17.27 -4.13 1.07
N GLN A 100 -16.90 -4.40 2.32
CA GLN A 100 -17.79 -4.22 3.46
C GLN A 100 -18.20 -2.75 3.67
N CYS A 101 -17.31 -1.80 3.35
CA CYS A 101 -17.68 -0.39 3.30
C CYS A 101 -18.73 -0.13 2.20
N HIS A 102 -18.65 -0.79 1.04
CA HIS A 102 -19.62 -0.59 -0.05
C HIS A 102 -20.98 -1.31 0.14
N GLU A 103 -21.05 -2.39 0.92
CA GLU A 103 -22.23 -3.28 1.03
C GLU A 103 -23.07 -3.11 2.32
N GLY A 104 -22.77 -2.14 3.18
CA GLY A 104 -23.49 -1.94 4.45
C GLY A 104 -24.95 -1.52 4.28
N GLU A 105 -25.88 -2.24 4.93
CA GLU A 105 -27.32 -1.92 5.05
C GLU A 105 -27.62 -0.60 5.77
N ASP A 106 -26.60 0.03 6.36
CA ASP A 106 -26.65 1.41 6.85
C ASP A 106 -25.84 2.30 5.89
N GLU A 107 -26.50 3.31 5.32
CA GLU A 107 -25.92 4.38 4.48
C GLU A 107 -24.78 5.19 5.19
N SER A 108 -24.32 4.76 6.36
CA SER A 108 -23.31 5.42 7.19
C SER A 108 -21.91 4.80 7.13
N PHE A 109 -21.77 3.56 6.65
CA PHE A 109 -20.46 2.90 6.47
C PHE A 109 -20.01 2.82 5.00
N SER A 110 -20.94 3.07 4.07
CA SER A 110 -20.56 3.52 2.73
C SER A 110 -19.74 4.79 2.90
N VAL A 111 -18.58 4.87 2.24
CA VAL A 111 -17.82 6.12 2.16
C VAL A 111 -16.98 6.48 3.43
N ASP A 112 -16.38 5.52 4.14
CA ASP A 112 -15.43 5.87 5.22
C ASP A 112 -14.12 6.48 4.67
N LYS A 113 -14.06 7.81 4.53
CA LYS A 113 -12.85 8.58 4.22
C LYS A 113 -11.67 8.26 5.14
N ASN A 114 -11.94 7.88 6.40
CA ASN A 114 -10.90 7.51 7.34
C ASN A 114 -10.31 6.14 7.02
N TYR A 115 -11.09 5.20 6.45
CA TYR A 115 -10.57 3.92 5.97
C TYR A 115 -9.48 4.13 4.92
N TYR A 116 -9.78 4.89 3.87
CA TYR A 116 -8.82 5.20 2.80
C TYR A 116 -7.58 5.92 3.34
N ARG A 117 -7.76 6.91 4.23
CA ARG A 117 -6.64 7.60 4.89
C ARG A 117 -5.77 6.64 5.70
N ARG A 118 -6.37 5.75 6.48
CA ARG A 118 -5.66 4.74 7.30
C ARG A 118 -4.89 3.76 6.41
N ALA A 119 -5.53 3.23 5.38
CA ALA A 119 -4.91 2.31 4.43
C ALA A 119 -3.67 2.95 3.78
N GLY A 120 -3.81 4.15 3.19
CA GLY A 120 -2.68 4.83 2.54
C GLY A 120 -1.53 5.15 3.49
N LYS A 121 -1.84 5.56 4.73
CA LYS A 121 -0.84 5.81 5.78
C LYS A 121 -0.12 4.53 6.22
N ALA A 122 -0.86 3.44 6.41
CA ALA A 122 -0.31 2.14 6.81
C ALA A 122 0.61 1.57 5.73
N GLU A 123 0.17 1.55 4.47
CA GLU A 123 1.00 1.07 3.35
C GLU A 123 2.27 1.91 3.18
N ALA A 124 2.15 3.24 3.27
CA ALA A 124 3.28 4.14 3.17
C ALA A 124 4.30 3.91 4.30
N LYS A 125 3.84 3.69 5.53
CA LYS A 125 4.72 3.36 6.66
C LYS A 125 5.39 2.00 6.49
N MET A 126 4.64 0.99 6.05
CA MET A 126 5.19 -0.34 5.74
C MET A 126 6.26 -0.27 4.64
N TYR A 127 6.01 0.51 3.58
CA TYR A 127 7.00 0.79 2.54
C TYR A 127 8.27 1.44 3.11
N LEU A 128 8.13 2.51 3.90
CA LEU A 128 9.28 3.21 4.50
C LEU A 128 10.09 2.32 5.46
N ARG A 129 9.47 1.31 6.06
CA ARG A 129 10.11 0.35 6.97
C ARG A 129 10.64 -0.90 6.27
N GLY A 130 10.44 -1.04 4.96
CA GLY A 130 10.96 -2.16 4.17
C GLY A 130 10.23 -3.47 4.43
N ILE A 131 8.91 -3.42 4.69
CA ILE A 131 8.09 -4.63 4.76
C ILE A 131 8.07 -5.32 3.38
N PRO A 132 8.33 -6.64 3.26
CA PRO A 132 8.52 -7.30 1.99
C PRO A 132 7.21 -7.38 1.22
N GLY A 133 7.27 -7.11 -0.09
CA GLY A 133 6.08 -7.09 -0.96
C GLY A 133 5.29 -5.78 -0.95
N ILE A 134 5.54 -4.88 0.01
CA ILE A 134 4.98 -3.52 0.01
C ILE A 134 6.01 -2.58 -0.61
N THR A 135 5.74 -2.08 -1.82
CA THR A 135 6.71 -1.32 -2.63
C THR A 135 6.15 0.03 -3.06
N GLU A 136 7.02 0.95 -3.51
CA GLU A 136 6.61 2.25 -4.06
C GLU A 136 5.64 2.11 -5.25
N PHE A 137 5.68 0.97 -5.93
CA PHE A 137 4.78 0.68 -7.05
C PHE A 137 3.31 0.58 -6.64
N MET A 138 3.02 0.19 -5.40
CA MET A 138 1.66 0.24 -4.86
C MET A 138 1.20 1.69 -4.74
N GLY A 139 2.01 2.56 -4.14
CA GLY A 139 1.73 4.00 -4.08
C GLY A 139 1.57 4.62 -5.47
N TYR A 140 2.40 4.26 -6.46
CA TYR A 140 2.24 4.73 -7.84
C TYR A 140 0.91 4.28 -8.48
N LYS A 141 0.47 3.03 -8.22
CA LYS A 141 -0.83 2.54 -8.68
C LYS A 141 -1.98 3.33 -8.04
N THR A 142 -1.92 3.55 -6.73
CA THR A 142 -2.91 4.34 -6.00
C THR A 142 -2.97 5.78 -6.52
N ILE A 143 -1.81 6.44 -6.70
CA ILE A 143 -1.75 7.79 -7.28
C ILE A 143 -2.37 7.83 -8.68
N ASN A 144 -2.14 6.80 -9.50
CA ASN A 144 -2.66 6.76 -10.86
C ASN A 144 -4.20 6.73 -10.95
N LEU A 145 -4.91 6.36 -9.88
CA LEU A 145 -6.37 6.41 -9.85
C LEU A 145 -6.92 7.82 -10.12
N ILE A 146 -6.10 8.86 -9.87
CA ILE A 146 -6.40 10.25 -10.23
C ILE A 146 -6.63 10.48 -11.73
N CYS A 147 -6.03 9.63 -12.57
CA CYS A 147 -6.15 9.68 -14.03
C CYS A 147 -7.27 8.79 -14.58
N VAL A 148 -7.88 7.96 -13.74
CA VAL A 148 -8.97 7.04 -14.12
C VAL A 148 -10.34 7.65 -13.80
N GLN A 149 -10.41 8.57 -12.81
CA GLN A 149 -11.62 9.32 -12.45
C GLN A 149 -12.85 8.43 -12.17
N THR A 150 -12.63 7.34 -11.43
CA THR A 150 -13.70 6.42 -11.00
C THR A 150 -14.67 7.07 -10.02
N GLU A 151 -15.86 6.49 -9.86
CA GLU A 151 -16.89 6.97 -8.92
C GLU A 151 -16.38 7.10 -7.46
N ASP A 152 -15.41 6.27 -7.05
CA ASP A 152 -14.81 6.30 -5.71
C ASP A 152 -13.74 7.40 -5.51
N LEU A 153 -13.51 8.28 -6.49
CA LEU A 153 -12.37 9.22 -6.46
C LEU A 153 -12.39 10.14 -5.24
N GLU A 154 -13.59 10.56 -4.79
CA GLU A 154 -13.79 11.38 -3.58
C GLU A 154 -13.20 10.72 -2.33
N PHE A 155 -13.06 9.40 -2.29
CA PHE A 155 -12.54 8.66 -1.12
C PHE A 155 -11.10 8.25 -1.33
N VAL A 156 -10.79 7.74 -2.52
CA VAL A 156 -9.43 7.35 -2.92
C VAL A 156 -8.44 8.51 -2.77
N ILE A 157 -8.88 9.76 -2.94
CA ILE A 157 -7.99 10.92 -2.76
C ILE A 157 -7.43 11.05 -1.33
N HIS A 158 -8.13 10.54 -0.31
CA HIS A 158 -7.61 10.46 1.05
C HIS A 158 -6.48 9.44 1.19
N GLU A 159 -6.58 8.31 0.48
CA GLU A 159 -5.51 7.30 0.42
C GLU A 159 -4.28 7.83 -0.30
N ILE A 160 -4.47 8.47 -1.46
CA ILE A 160 -3.39 9.10 -2.23
C ILE A 160 -2.70 10.18 -1.38
N HIS A 161 -3.47 11.04 -0.74
CA HIS A 161 -2.93 12.09 0.12
C HIS A 161 -2.10 11.49 1.26
N ALA A 162 -2.59 10.47 1.95
CA ALA A 162 -1.86 9.81 3.03
C ALA A 162 -0.54 9.18 2.55
N TRP A 163 -0.54 8.56 1.36
CA TRP A 163 0.66 8.05 0.70
C TRP A 163 1.69 9.16 0.42
N LEU A 164 1.26 10.24 -0.23
CA LEU A 164 2.13 11.36 -0.60
C LEU A 164 2.67 12.10 0.63
N GLN A 165 1.84 12.33 1.63
CA GLN A 165 2.22 12.99 2.87
C GLN A 165 3.26 12.17 3.66
N THR A 166 3.10 10.84 3.69
CA THR A 166 3.95 9.95 4.48
C THR A 166 5.24 9.57 3.76
N ALA A 167 5.14 9.14 2.49
CA ALA A 167 6.25 8.56 1.75
C ALA A 167 6.60 9.28 0.44
N GLY A 168 5.90 10.37 0.08
CA GLY A 168 6.04 11.02 -1.22
C GLY A 168 7.48 11.50 -1.52
N SER A 169 8.20 11.98 -0.50
CA SER A 169 9.62 12.35 -0.66
C SER A 169 10.50 11.15 -1.00
N LYS A 170 10.32 10.02 -0.31
CA LYS A 170 11.11 8.80 -0.57
C LYS A 170 10.78 8.20 -1.94
N MET A 171 9.50 8.19 -2.31
CA MET A 171 9.05 7.75 -3.62
C MET A 171 9.71 8.58 -4.73
N ALA A 172 9.69 9.92 -4.61
CA ALA A 172 10.34 10.80 -5.58
C ALA A 172 11.88 10.61 -5.64
N GLU A 173 12.54 10.40 -4.51
CA GLU A 173 13.99 10.16 -4.44
C GLU A 173 14.41 8.87 -5.16
N THR A 174 13.61 7.82 -4.98
CA THR A 174 13.87 6.46 -5.51
C THR A 174 13.30 6.23 -6.91
N LEU A 175 12.55 7.20 -7.46
CA LEU A 175 11.94 7.08 -8.78
C LEU A 175 13.01 6.99 -9.87
N ASP A 176 13.02 5.87 -10.59
CA ASP A 176 13.82 5.71 -11.81
C ASP A 176 13.10 6.38 -12.99
N SER A 177 13.53 7.61 -13.28
CA SER A 177 12.91 8.47 -14.29
C SER A 177 12.90 7.89 -15.70
N ASN A 178 13.84 7.01 -16.04
CA ASN A 178 13.90 6.41 -17.38
C ASN A 178 13.09 5.11 -17.49
N LYS A 179 12.63 4.56 -16.36
CA LYS A 179 11.86 3.32 -16.34
C LYS A 179 10.52 3.53 -17.04
N ILE A 180 10.24 2.72 -18.04
CA ILE A 180 8.94 2.73 -18.73
C ILE A 180 7.96 1.87 -17.93
N LYS A 181 6.76 2.41 -17.68
CA LYS A 181 5.66 1.71 -17.01
C LYS A 181 4.35 1.95 -17.74
N PHE A 182 3.43 1.02 -17.50
CA PHE A 182 2.09 1.02 -18.06
C PHE A 182 1.11 1.31 -16.94
N PHE A 183 0.24 2.29 -17.16
CA PHE A 183 -0.84 2.64 -16.25
C PHE A 183 -2.10 2.99 -17.06
N GLU A 184 -3.26 2.56 -16.56
CA GLU A 184 -4.55 2.88 -17.15
C GLU A 184 -4.88 4.36 -17.00
N ARG A 185 -5.54 4.94 -18.01
CA ARG A 185 -6.09 6.30 -17.95
C ARG A 185 -7.44 6.37 -18.63
N GLU A 186 -8.30 7.27 -18.15
CA GLU A 186 -9.58 7.53 -18.79
C GLU A 186 -9.39 8.32 -20.11
N VAL A 187 -10.16 7.94 -21.13
CA VAL A 187 -10.20 8.63 -22.40
C VAL A 187 -11.00 9.93 -22.26
N ARG A 188 -10.31 11.06 -22.45
CA ARG A 188 -10.92 12.40 -22.38
C ARG A 188 -12.17 12.48 -23.27
N GLY A 189 -13.29 12.89 -22.67
CA GLY A 189 -14.58 13.05 -23.35
C GLY A 189 -15.31 11.73 -23.65
N ARG A 190 -14.83 10.59 -23.14
CA ARG A 190 -15.51 9.30 -23.22
C ARG A 190 -15.47 8.60 -21.86
N PRO A 191 -16.37 9.00 -20.94
CA PRO A 191 -16.43 8.43 -19.62
C PRO A 191 -16.51 6.90 -19.65
N GLY A 192 -15.75 6.23 -18.78
CA GLY A 192 -15.73 4.77 -18.67
C GLY A 192 -14.98 4.02 -19.78
N LYS A 193 -14.25 4.72 -20.67
CA LYS A 193 -13.29 4.08 -21.59
C LYS A 193 -11.87 4.34 -21.12
N TYR A 194 -11.08 3.27 -21.01
CA TYR A 194 -9.71 3.33 -20.52
C TYR A 194 -8.70 2.85 -21.58
N TYR A 195 -7.48 3.36 -21.51
CA TYR A 195 -6.34 2.89 -22.31
C TYR A 195 -5.08 2.83 -21.47
N ASP A 196 -4.21 1.87 -21.80
CA ASP A 196 -2.90 1.76 -21.17
C ASP A 196 -1.94 2.78 -21.76
N VAL A 197 -1.37 3.62 -20.88
CA VAL A 197 -0.33 4.58 -21.26
C VAL A 197 1.04 4.03 -20.90
N SER A 198 1.84 3.78 -21.93
CA SER A 198 3.25 3.40 -21.80
C SER A 198 4.14 4.62 -21.97
N VAL A 199 4.61 5.18 -20.86
CA VAL A 199 5.53 6.32 -20.82
C VAL A 199 6.54 6.15 -19.69
N THR A 200 7.54 7.03 -19.64
CA THR A 200 8.52 7.04 -18.55
C THR A 200 7.86 7.37 -17.21
N MET A 201 8.46 6.91 -16.10
CA MET A 201 8.00 7.28 -14.76
C MET A 201 8.07 8.79 -14.52
N PHE A 202 9.01 9.51 -15.16
CA PHE A 202 9.04 10.96 -15.13
C PHE A 202 7.77 11.57 -15.76
N GLU A 203 7.37 11.10 -16.94
CA GLU A 203 6.16 11.56 -17.61
C GLU A 203 4.90 11.21 -16.81
N HIS A 204 4.81 10.00 -16.25
CA HIS A 204 3.71 9.64 -15.34
C HIS A 204 3.62 10.61 -14.16
N TRP A 205 4.74 10.95 -13.52
CA TRP A 205 4.75 11.91 -12.41
C TRP A 205 4.24 13.30 -12.82
N GLN A 206 4.68 13.82 -13.97
CA GLN A 206 4.18 15.11 -14.46
C GLN A 206 2.69 15.04 -14.82
N HIS A 207 2.22 13.91 -15.34
CA HIS A 207 0.80 13.71 -15.62
C HIS A 207 -0.03 13.68 -14.35
N TRP A 208 0.36 12.92 -13.33
CA TRP A 208 -0.34 12.89 -12.04
C TRP A 208 -0.41 14.28 -11.42
N LYS A 209 0.71 15.03 -11.40
CA LYS A 209 0.73 16.44 -10.94
C LYS A 209 -0.32 17.29 -11.66
N LYS A 210 -0.35 17.19 -12.99
CA LYS A 210 -1.31 17.95 -13.80
C LYS A 210 -2.75 17.53 -13.50
N SER A 211 -3.03 16.23 -13.39
CA SER A 211 -4.36 15.73 -13.07
C SER A 211 -4.85 16.19 -11.70
N PHE A 212 -4.01 16.17 -10.66
CA PHE A 212 -4.37 16.75 -9.35
C PHE A 212 -4.76 18.22 -9.45
N LEU A 213 -3.99 19.00 -10.21
CA LEU A 213 -4.31 20.41 -10.40
C LEU A 213 -5.64 20.60 -11.12
N GLU A 214 -5.89 19.86 -12.19
CA GLU A 214 -7.12 19.94 -12.98
C GLU A 214 -8.36 19.63 -12.14
N ILE A 215 -8.38 18.50 -11.43
CA ILE A 215 -9.53 18.11 -10.61
C ILE A 215 -9.70 18.99 -9.36
N SER A 216 -8.64 19.67 -8.90
CA SER A 216 -8.76 20.60 -7.75
C SER A 216 -9.65 21.81 -8.05
N PHE A 217 -10.04 22.00 -9.31
CA PHE A 217 -11.01 23.00 -9.75
C PHE A 217 -12.34 22.39 -10.25
N ASP A 218 -12.46 21.06 -10.29
CA ASP A 218 -13.64 20.39 -10.82
C ASP A 218 -14.68 20.18 -9.72
N GLU A 219 -15.71 21.03 -9.72
CA GLU A 219 -16.78 20.97 -8.73
C GLU A 219 -17.81 19.86 -8.98
N HIS A 220 -17.80 19.26 -10.17
CA HIS A 220 -18.67 18.15 -10.53
C HIS A 220 -18.08 16.82 -10.07
N LEU A 221 -16.75 16.72 -10.00
CA LEU A 221 -16.04 15.50 -9.66
C LEU A 221 -15.73 15.35 -8.17
N LEU A 222 -15.39 16.45 -7.48
CA LEU A 222 -14.95 16.41 -6.08
C LEU A 222 -15.68 17.44 -5.22
N SER A 223 -15.91 17.08 -3.95
CA SER A 223 -16.38 18.00 -2.93
C SER A 223 -15.34 19.11 -2.63
N SER A 224 -15.72 20.13 -1.87
CA SER A 224 -14.75 21.17 -1.46
C SER A 224 -13.56 20.59 -0.68
N GLU A 225 -13.78 19.54 0.11
CA GLU A 225 -12.72 18.86 0.86
C GLU A 225 -11.81 18.08 -0.11
N GLY A 226 -12.39 17.27 -0.99
CA GLY A 226 -11.66 16.53 -2.02
C GLY A 226 -10.82 17.45 -2.91
N ARG A 227 -11.38 18.59 -3.34
CA ARG A 227 -10.64 19.61 -4.11
C ARG A 227 -9.47 20.20 -3.31
N GLY A 228 -9.63 20.38 -2.00
CA GLY A 228 -8.55 20.79 -1.09
C GLY A 228 -7.41 19.77 -1.07
N LEU A 229 -7.73 18.50 -0.85
CA LEU A 229 -6.76 17.40 -0.87
C LEU A 229 -6.07 17.24 -2.22
N ALA A 230 -6.80 17.40 -3.34
CA ALA A 230 -6.20 17.39 -4.67
C ALA A 230 -5.12 18.46 -4.82
N ARG A 231 -5.38 19.66 -4.30
CA ARG A 231 -4.41 20.77 -4.32
C ARG A 231 -3.20 20.47 -3.44
N GLU A 232 -3.41 19.93 -2.25
CA GLU A 232 -2.33 19.53 -1.35
C GLU A 232 -1.46 18.43 -1.98
N CYS A 233 -2.06 17.42 -2.61
CA CYS A 233 -1.35 16.39 -3.37
C CYS A 233 -0.51 16.98 -4.50
N HIS A 234 -1.08 17.90 -5.30
CA HIS A 234 -0.34 18.64 -6.33
C HIS A 234 0.87 19.37 -5.72
N ASP A 235 0.68 20.08 -4.60
CA ASP A 235 1.72 20.89 -3.98
C ASP A 235 2.84 20.02 -3.39
N ILE A 236 2.50 18.90 -2.74
CA ILE A 236 3.47 17.89 -2.27
C ILE A 236 4.30 17.39 -3.44
N MET A 237 3.66 16.96 -4.54
CA MET A 237 4.36 16.42 -5.71
C MET A 237 5.18 17.48 -6.46
N LYS A 238 4.74 18.74 -6.45
CA LYS A 238 5.46 19.88 -7.04
C LYS A 238 6.70 20.22 -6.23
N ALA A 239 6.65 20.09 -4.91
CA ALA A 239 7.79 20.33 -4.03
C ALA A 239 8.89 19.26 -4.16
N GLN A 240 8.58 18.08 -4.72
CA GLN A 240 9.57 17.02 -4.92
C GLN A 240 10.43 17.27 -6.18
N ASN A 241 11.74 17.16 -6.02
CA ASN A 241 12.70 17.20 -7.13
C ASN A 241 12.92 15.80 -7.68
N ILE A 242 12.31 15.51 -8.83
CA ILE A 242 12.56 14.26 -9.55
C ILE A 242 13.69 14.45 -10.55
N LYS A 243 14.58 13.45 -10.61
CA LYS A 243 15.69 13.42 -11.56
C LYS A 243 15.14 13.53 -12.99
N LEU A 244 15.73 14.39 -13.81
CA LEU A 244 15.37 14.44 -15.22
C LEU A 244 15.82 13.13 -15.91
N PRO A 245 15.08 12.63 -16.90
CA PRO A 245 15.53 11.53 -17.73
C PRO A 245 16.85 11.90 -18.42
N LEU A 246 17.73 10.91 -18.61
CA LEU A 246 19.09 11.12 -19.12
C LEU A 246 19.13 11.45 -20.63
N PHE A 247 18.00 11.29 -21.31
CA PHE A 247 17.84 11.54 -22.73
C PHE A 247 16.63 12.47 -22.92
N LEU A 248 16.89 13.79 -22.92
CA LEU A 248 15.99 14.84 -23.40
C LEU A 248 16.67 15.56 -24.57
#